data_AF-A0A9E2XDP5-F1
#
_entry.id   AF-A0A9E2XDP5-F1
#
_cell.length_a   1.000
_cell.length_b   1.000
_cell.length_c   1.000
_cell.angle_alpha   90.00
_cell.angle_beta   90.00
_cell.angle_gamma   90.00
#
_symmetry.space_group_name_H-M   'P 1'
#
loop_
_entity.id
_entity.type
_entity.pdbx_description
1 polymer ?
#
loop_
_entity_poly.entity_id
_entity_poly.type
_entity_poly.pdbx_seq_one_letter_code
_entity_poly.pdbx_strand_id
1 'polypeptide(L)' 'ITAPWFAALAADKQAAAAKRMADLLEGEKAGYDVGAYRDAPPGLRIWCGATVERSDLQVLLPWLDWAYAEIEREFGQKAA' A
#
# COMPACT_ATOMS: atom_id res chain seq x y z
N ILE A 1 0.17 -9.13 0.22
CA ILE A 1 0.40 -8.76 -1.21
C ILE A 1 1.02 -9.97 -1.90
N THR A 2 0.52 -10.37 -3.08
CA THR A 2 0.94 -11.62 -3.76
C THR A 2 1.81 -11.41 -5.00
N ALA A 3 2.16 -10.16 -5.32
CA ALA A 3 3.03 -9.84 -6.45
C ALA A 3 4.39 -10.55 -6.33
N PRO A 4 4.93 -11.15 -7.42
CA PRO A 4 6.17 -11.95 -7.35
C PRO A 4 7.37 -11.19 -6.77
N TRP A 5 7.58 -9.93 -7.19
CA TRP A 5 8.68 -9.10 -6.69
C TRP A 5 8.56 -8.85 -5.19
N PHE A 6 7.33 -8.67 -4.68
CA PHE A 6 7.08 -8.41 -3.27
C PHE A 6 7.30 -9.67 -2.43
N ALA A 7 6.80 -10.81 -2.92
CA ALA A 7 6.96 -12.10 -2.25
C ALA A 7 8.44 -12.54 -2.17
N ALA A 8 9.27 -12.10 -3.13
CA ALA A 8 10.72 -12.34 -3.13
C ALA A 8 11.50 -11.50 -2.12
N LEU A 9 10.91 -10.42 -1.57
CA LEU A 9 11.56 -9.59 -0.56
C LEU A 9 11.66 -10.31 0.79
N ALA A 10 12.72 -10.01 1.55
CA ALA A 10 12.81 -10.37 2.96
C ALA A 10 11.66 -9.73 3.77
N ALA A 11 11.28 -10.35 4.90
CA ALA A 11 10.10 -9.95 5.67
C ALA A 11 10.14 -8.48 6.16
N ASP A 12 11.31 -8.00 6.58
CA ASP A 12 11.54 -6.61 6.97
C ASP A 12 11.33 -5.65 5.79
N LYS A 13 11.76 -6.06 4.59
CA LYS A 13 11.59 -5.28 3.35
C LYS A 13 10.14 -5.28 2.86
N GLN A 14 9.40 -6.37 3.03
CA GLN A 14 7.96 -6.40 2.77
C GLN A 14 7.21 -5.42 3.67
N ALA A 15 7.53 -5.41 4.97
CA ALA A 15 6.95 -4.47 5.92
C ALA A 15 7.31 -3.01 5.57
N ALA A 16 8.57 -2.74 5.22
CA ALA A 16 9.02 -1.42 4.79
C ALA A 16 8.32 -0.95 3.50
N ALA A 17 8.17 -1.82 2.50
CA ALA A 17 7.48 -1.53 1.25
C ALA A 17 5.99 -1.21 1.47
N ALA A 18 5.30 -2.02 2.28
CA ALA A 18 3.89 -1.77 2.63
C ALA A 18 3.71 -0.46 3.40
N LYS A 19 4.59 -0.16 4.37
CA LYS A 19 4.58 1.12 5.09
C LYS A 19 4.82 2.28 4.14
N ARG A 20 5.80 2.17 3.24
CA ARG A 20 6.12 3.22 2.27
C ARG A 20 4.94 3.50 1.34
N MET A 21 4.20 2.47 0.93
CA MET A 21 2.96 2.64 0.15
C MET A 21 1.92 3.48 0.91
N ALA A 22 1.71 3.18 2.20
CA ALA A 22 0.80 3.97 3.05
C ALA A 22 1.27 5.43 3.19
N ASP A 23 2.58 5.64 3.40
CA ASP A 23 3.17 6.99 3.51
C ASP A 23 2.99 7.80 2.21
N LEU A 24 3.07 7.16 1.02
CA LEU A 24 2.82 7.82 -0.27
C LEU A 24 1.37 8.30 -0.40
N LEU A 25 0.41 7.42 -0.09
CA LEU A 25 -1.01 7.74 -0.16
C LEU A 25 -1.39 8.87 0.80
N GLU A 26 -0.80 8.88 2.00
CA GLU A 26 -1.01 9.94 2.98
C GLU A 26 -0.39 11.27 2.53
N GLY A 27 0.83 11.24 1.96
CA GLY A 27 1.51 12.43 1.44
C GLY A 27 0.72 13.14 0.34
N GLU A 28 0.05 12.37 -0.51
CA GLU A 28 -0.82 12.87 -1.58
C GLU A 28 -2.25 13.17 -1.10
N LYS A 29 -2.53 13.00 0.20
CA LYS A 29 -3.86 13.19 0.81
C LYS A 29 -4.94 12.30 0.19
N ALA A 30 -4.54 11.19 -0.42
CA ALA A 30 -5.41 10.24 -1.11
C ALA A 30 -6.02 9.20 -0.14
N GLY A 31 -5.32 8.87 0.94
CA GLY A 31 -5.80 7.93 1.95
C GLY A 31 -5.05 8.08 3.27
N TYR A 32 -5.79 8.03 4.38
CA TYR A 32 -5.27 8.18 5.74
C TYR A 32 -5.47 6.90 6.55
N ASP A 33 -4.56 6.59 7.47
CA ASP A 33 -4.62 5.40 8.34
C ASP A 33 -4.84 4.08 7.56
N VAL A 34 -4.22 3.98 6.39
CA VAL A 34 -4.36 2.82 5.50
C VAL A 34 -3.34 1.70 5.77
N GLY A 35 -2.50 1.84 6.81
CA GLY A 35 -1.54 0.82 7.20
C GLY A 35 -2.18 -0.43 7.80
N ALA A 36 -1.51 -1.58 7.66
CA ALA A 36 -1.88 -2.79 8.38
C ALA A 36 -1.65 -2.64 9.91
N TYR A 37 -2.38 -3.41 10.70
CA TYR A 37 -2.12 -3.52 12.15
C TYR A 37 -0.89 -4.40 12.42
N ARG A 38 -0.29 -4.28 13.62
CA ARG A 38 1.00 -4.88 13.97
C ARG A 38 1.12 -6.38 13.67
N ASP A 39 0.07 -7.13 13.96
CA ASP A 39 0.09 -8.59 13.87
C ASP A 39 -0.45 -9.11 12.52
N ALA A 40 -0.79 -8.21 11.59
CA ALA A 40 -1.22 -8.56 10.24
C ALA A 40 -0.02 -8.78 9.30
N PRO A 41 -0.19 -9.58 8.24
CA PRO A 41 0.78 -9.60 7.14
C PRO A 41 0.99 -8.19 6.54
N PRO A 42 2.19 -7.89 6.00
CA PRO A 42 2.45 -6.62 5.33
C PRO A 42 1.43 -6.30 4.23
N GLY A 43 0.79 -5.14 4.34
CA GLY A 43 -0.22 -4.68 3.39
C GLY A 43 -0.91 -3.40 3.83
N LEU A 44 -2.02 -3.11 3.15
CA LEU A 44 -2.91 -1.99 3.44
C LEU A 44 -4.23 -2.47 4.03
N ARG A 45 -4.90 -1.60 4.76
CA ARG A 45 -6.25 -1.78 5.29
C ARG A 45 -7.10 -0.57 4.92
N ILE A 46 -8.19 -0.78 4.21
CA ILE A 46 -9.14 0.28 3.86
C ILE A 46 -10.41 0.10 4.70
N TRP A 47 -10.79 1.14 5.44
CA TRP A 47 -12.03 1.17 6.19
C TRP A 47 -13.17 1.66 5.30
N CYS A 48 -14.24 0.87 5.19
CA CYS A 48 -15.45 1.24 4.46
C CYS A 48 -16.65 1.34 5.42
N GLY A 49 -16.54 2.24 6.40
CA GLY A 49 -17.58 2.47 7.41
C GLY A 49 -18.80 3.23 6.86
N ALA A 50 -19.76 3.54 7.73
CA ALA A 50 -21.03 4.17 7.35
C ALA A 50 -20.90 5.58 6.74
N THR A 51 -19.75 6.24 6.87
CA THR A 51 -19.47 7.58 6.36
C THR A 51 -18.57 7.59 5.14
N VAL A 52 -18.17 6.42 4.63
CA VAL A 52 -17.32 6.31 3.44
C VAL A 52 -18.21 6.14 2.23
N GLU A 53 -18.12 7.08 1.28
CA GLU A 53 -18.91 7.02 0.07
C GLU A 53 -18.24 6.14 -0.98
N ARG A 54 -19.06 5.54 -1.86
CA ARG A 54 -18.55 4.77 -3.01
C ARG A 54 -17.61 5.61 -3.88
N SER A 55 -17.91 6.90 -4.05
CA SER A 55 -17.10 7.83 -4.84
C SER A 55 -15.70 7.99 -4.27
N ASP A 56 -15.55 8.00 -2.94
CA ASP A 56 -14.24 8.14 -2.29
C ASP A 56 -13.36 6.93 -2.62
N LEU A 57 -13.94 5.73 -2.57
CA LEU A 57 -13.25 4.51 -2.97
C LEU A 57 -12.86 4.54 -4.45
N GLN A 58 -13.75 5.01 -5.33
CA GLN A 58 -13.44 5.12 -6.77
C GLN A 58 -12.28 6.08 -7.04
N VAL A 59 -12.18 7.17 -6.27
CA VAL A 59 -11.06 8.11 -6.35
C VAL A 59 -9.78 7.51 -5.76
N LEU A 60 -9.88 6.69 -4.71
CA LEU A 60 -8.73 6.01 -4.09
C LEU A 60 -8.09 4.95 -5.00
N LEU A 61 -8.87 4.20 -5.78
CA LEU A 61 -8.34 3.08 -6.58
C LEU A 61 -7.18 3.47 -7.51
N PRO A 62 -7.25 4.54 -8.33
CA PRO A 62 -6.12 4.99 -9.14
C PRO A 62 -4.88 5.36 -8.33
N TRP A 63 -5.05 5.88 -7.11
CA TRP A 63 -3.93 6.18 -6.22
C TRP A 63 -3.26 4.90 -5.71
N LEU A 64 -4.01 3.82 -5.49
CA LEU A 64 -3.44 2.52 -5.15
C LEU A 64 -2.60 1.95 -6.31
N ASP A 65 -3.09 2.08 -7.54
CA ASP A 65 -2.34 1.65 -8.74
C ASP A 65 -1.03 2.42 -8.89
N TRP A 66 -1.10 3.75 -8.77
CA TRP A 66 0.10 4.60 -8.81
C TRP A 66 1.08 4.27 -7.68
N ALA A 67 0.61 4.24 -6.43
CA ALA A 67 1.48 3.96 -5.29
C ALA A 67 2.12 2.57 -5.40
N TYR A 68 1.38 1.57 -5.89
CA TYR A 68 1.94 0.25 -6.15
C TYR A 68 3.09 0.29 -7.17
N ALA A 69 2.91 0.98 -8.30
CA ALA A 69 3.95 1.11 -9.33
C ALA A 69 5.19 1.84 -8.83
N GLU A 70 5.02 2.85 -7.97
CA GLU A 70 6.14 3.56 -7.32
C GLU A 70 6.93 2.63 -6.40
N ILE A 71 6.24 1.84 -5.57
CA ILE A 71 6.90 0.88 -4.67
C ILE A 71 7.57 -0.26 -5.44
N GLU A 72 6.93 -0.78 -6.49
CA GLU A 72 7.56 -1.78 -7.36
C GLU A 72 8.84 -1.24 -7.99
N ARG A 73 8.86 0.02 -8.45
CA ARG A 73 10.07 0.64 -8.99
C ARG A 73 11.17 0.79 -7.92
N GLU A 74 10.81 1.18 -6.70
CA GLU A 74 11.76 1.41 -5.61
C GLU A 74 12.33 0.12 -4.99
N PHE A 75 11.48 -0.89 -4.79
CA PHE A 75 11.81 -2.13 -4.07
C PHE A 75 12.02 -3.33 -5.01
N GLY A 76 11.27 -3.41 -6.11
CA GLY A 76 11.36 -4.52 -7.07
C GLY A 76 12.70 -4.55 -7.81
N GLN A 77 13.31 -3.39 -8.08
CA GLN A 77 14.65 -3.32 -8.68
C GLN A 77 15.77 -3.80 -7.72
N LYS A 78 15.53 -3.74 -6.40
CA LYS A 78 16.51 -4.19 -5.37
C LYS A 78 16.39 -5.68 -5.04
N ALA A 79 15.38 -6.36 -5.57
CA ALA A 79 15.19 -7.80 -5.41
C ALA A 79 15.90 -8.64 -6.49
N ALA A 80 16.45 -7.99 -7.52
CA ALA A 80 17.19 -8.60 -8.63
C ALA A 80 18.71 -8.55 -8.40
#